data_AF-A0A850NTI1-F1
#
_entry.id   AF-A0A850NTI1-F1
#
_cell.length_a   1.000
_cell.length_b   1.000
_cell.length_c   1.000
_cell.angle_alpha   90.00
_cell.angle_beta   90.00
_cell.angle_gamma   90.00
#
_symmetry.space_group_name_H-M   'P 1'
#
loop_
_entity.id
_entity.type
_entity.pdbx_description
1 polymer ?
#
loop_
_entity_poly.entity_id
_entity_poly.type
_entity_poly.pdbx_seq_one_letter_code
_entity_poly.pdbx_strand_id
1 'polypeptide(L)' 'MPAEPTPESPRAPDAARLIRPYAYIDDSGRRHSWHAGYVVDAPDELAVLMSRGAHLEHLD' A
#
# COMPACT_ATOMS: atom_id res chain seq x y z
N MET A 1 -32.38 7.70 10.83
CA MET A 1 -31.97 7.18 9.50
C MET A 1 -30.62 6.51 9.72
N PRO A 2 -30.43 5.24 9.32
CA PRO A 2 -29.16 4.55 9.48
C PRO A 2 -28.07 5.28 8.68
N ALA A 3 -26.89 5.41 9.26
CA ALA A 3 -25.72 5.94 8.57
C ALA A 3 -25.49 5.10 7.30
N GLU A 4 -25.41 5.75 6.15
CA GLU A 4 -24.99 5.12 4.90
C GLU A 4 -23.67 4.39 5.15
N PRO A 5 -23.52 3.12 4.70
CA PRO A 5 -22.20 2.51 4.69
C PRO A 5 -21.35 3.35 3.73
N THR A 6 -20.35 4.03 4.28
CA THR A 6 -19.32 4.73 3.52
C THR A 6 -18.87 3.80 2.39
N PRO A 7 -18.83 4.24 1.12
CA PRO A 7 -18.45 3.37 0.03
C PRO A 7 -17.11 2.76 0.40
N GLU A 8 -17.14 1.45 0.56
CA GLU A 8 -16.01 0.62 0.88
C GLU A 8 -15.01 0.91 -0.23
N SER A 9 -14.02 1.76 0.06
CA SER A 9 -12.91 2.02 -0.83
C SER A 9 -12.46 0.66 -1.36
N PRO A 10 -12.34 0.47 -2.69
CA PRO A 10 -12.13 -0.84 -3.29
C PRO A 10 -11.07 -1.56 -2.49
N ARG A 11 -11.50 -2.64 -1.82
CA ARG A 11 -10.72 -3.30 -0.77
C ARG A 11 -9.34 -3.56 -1.33
N ALA A 12 -8.35 -2.81 -0.83
CA ALA A 12 -6.97 -3.09 -1.14
C ALA A 12 -6.71 -4.56 -0.75
N PRO A 13 -5.81 -5.27 -1.45
CA PRO A 13 -5.40 -6.60 -1.04
C PRO A 13 -5.10 -6.62 0.47
N ASP A 14 -5.56 -7.65 1.17
CA ASP A 14 -5.33 -7.80 2.62
C ASP A 14 -3.80 -7.84 2.88
N ALA A 15 -3.02 -8.36 1.93
CA ALA A 15 -1.58 -8.16 1.87
C ALA A 15 -1.04 -8.12 0.43
N ALA A 16 0.09 -7.46 0.22
CA ALA A 16 0.85 -7.53 -1.02
C ALA A 16 2.35 -7.54 -0.75
N ARG A 17 3.09 -8.17 -1.64
CA ARG A 17 4.54 -8.32 -1.56
C ARG A 17 5.23 -7.45 -2.58
N LEU A 18 6.27 -6.72 -2.18
CA LEU A 18 7.11 -5.99 -3.13
C LEU A 18 7.87 -6.97 -4.02
N ILE A 19 7.72 -6.83 -5.34
CA ILE A 19 8.50 -7.59 -6.33
C ILE A 19 9.93 -7.03 -6.44
N ARG A 20 10.11 -5.74 -6.18
CA ARG A 20 11.38 -5.01 -6.33
C ARG A 20 11.57 -4.04 -5.16
N PRO A 21 12.80 -3.67 -4.78
CA PRO A 21 12.98 -2.66 -3.75
C PRO A 21 12.33 -1.35 -4.20
N TYR A 22 11.63 -0.69 -3.29
CA TYR A 22 10.97 0.58 -3.54
C TYR A 22 11.39 1.58 -2.48
N ALA A 23 11.69 2.81 -2.88
CA ALA A 23 11.98 3.88 -1.95
C ALA A 23 11.46 5.19 -2.49
N TYR A 24 10.91 6.02 -1.59
CA TYR A 24 10.52 7.38 -1.90
C TYR A 24 10.86 8.29 -0.73
N ILE A 25 10.95 9.59 -1.02
CA ILE A 25 11.06 10.63 0.00
C ILE A 25 9.69 11.29 0.10
N ASP A 26 9.13 11.35 1.31
CA ASP A 26 7.88 12.05 1.55
C ASP A 26 8.10 13.57 1.63
N ASP A 27 7.02 14.35 1.64
CA ASP A 27 7.10 15.82 1.65
C ASP A 27 7.81 16.37 2.91
N SER A 28 7.78 15.62 4.01
CA SER A 28 8.51 15.95 5.25
C SER A 28 10.01 15.64 5.16
N GLY A 29 10.50 15.15 4.02
CA GLY A 29 11.88 14.76 3.81
C GLY A 29 12.28 13.43 4.43
N ARG A 30 11.34 12.60 4.93
CA ARG A 30 11.69 11.27 5.44
C ARG A 30 11.76 10.30 4.27
N ARG A 31 12.82 9.49 4.27
CA ARG A 31 12.99 8.43 3.30
C ARG A 31 12.26 7.18 3.78
N HIS A 32 11.30 6.74 3.01
CA HIS A 32 10.69 5.43 3.17
C HIS A 32 11.32 4.47 2.17
N SER A 33 11.77 3.31 2.64
CA SER A 33 12.38 2.29 1.79
C SER A 33 11.97 0.90 2.22
N TRP A 34 11.56 0.10 1.26
CA TRP A 34 11.16 -1.29 1.41
C TRP A 34 12.05 -2.17 0.54
N HIS A 35 12.39 -3.34 1.05
CA HIS A 35 13.18 -4.31 0.32
C HIS A 35 12.30 -5.15 -0.61
N ALA A 36 12.91 -5.71 -1.67
CA ALA A 36 12.23 -6.74 -2.46
C ALA A 36 11.84 -7.91 -1.55
N GLY A 37 10.62 -8.40 -1.76
CA GLY A 37 10.04 -9.48 -0.99
C GLY A 37 9.40 -9.05 0.33
N TYR A 38 9.46 -7.77 0.71
CA TYR A 38 8.76 -7.25 1.88
C TYR A 38 7.25 -7.37 1.66
N VAL A 39 6.56 -7.98 2.64
CA VAL A 39 5.11 -8.13 2.65
C VAL A 39 4.54 -6.96 3.44
N VAL A 40 3.62 -6.26 2.80
CA VAL A 40 2.85 -5.17 3.38
C VAL A 40 1.45 -5.74 3.64
N ASP A 41 1.07 -5.82 4.91
CA ASP A 41 -0.27 -6.25 5.36
C ASP A 41 -1.16 -5.08 5.79
N ALA A 42 -0.59 -3.86 5.84
CA ALA A 42 -1.34 -2.67 6.17
C ALA A 42 -2.04 -2.08 4.92
N PRO A 43 -3.38 -1.98 4.88
CA PRO A 43 -4.11 -1.50 3.71
C PRO A 43 -3.80 -0.05 3.35
N ASP A 44 -3.58 0.82 4.34
CA ASP A 44 -3.13 2.21 4.13
C ASP A 44 -1.74 2.27 3.46
N GLU A 45 -0.80 1.44 3.91
CA GLU A 45 0.54 1.39 3.32
C GLU A 45 0.50 0.83 1.89
N LEU A 46 -0.32 -0.20 1.66
CA LEU A 46 -0.58 -0.73 0.33
C LEU A 46 -1.15 0.33 -0.61
N ALA A 47 -2.15 1.09 -0.16
CA ALA A 47 -2.77 2.14 -0.95
C ALA A 47 -1.77 3.22 -1.34
N VAL A 48 -0.87 3.61 -0.42
CA VAL A 48 0.21 4.55 -0.72
C VAL A 48 1.18 3.97 -1.76
N LEU A 49 1.62 2.73 -1.58
CA LEU A 49 2.56 2.09 -2.50
C LEU A 49 1.96 1.90 -3.89
N MET A 50 0.70 1.46 -3.99
CA MET A 50 -0.02 1.34 -5.26
C MET A 50 -0.23 2.69 -5.94
N SER A 51 -0.66 3.71 -5.19
CA SER A 51 -0.84 5.08 -5.70
C SER A 51 0.46 5.67 -6.24
N ARG A 52 1.60 5.32 -5.63
CA ARG A 52 2.93 5.75 -6.09
C ARG A 52 3.55 4.84 -7.16
N GLY A 53 2.85 3.80 -7.61
CA GLY A 53 3.32 2.91 -8.68
C GLY A 53 4.39 1.91 -8.25
N ALA A 54 4.41 1.50 -6.98
CA ALA A 54 5.27 0.42 -6.52
C ALA A 54 4.89 -0.91 -7.21
N HIS A 55 5.90 -1.70 -7.56
CA HIS A 55 5.69 -3.04 -8.11
C HIS A 55 5.38 -4.03 -6.99
N LEU A 56 4.10 -4.24 -6.75
CA LEU A 56 3.54 -5.15 -5.77
C LEU A 56 2.91 -6.36 -6.45
N GLU A 57 3.02 -7.52 -5.82
CA GLU A 57 2.26 -8.73 -6.12
C GLU A 57 1.24 -8.92 -5.02
N HIS A 58 -0.03 -9.05 -5.40
CA HIS A 58 -1.10 -9.29 -4.44
C HIS A 58 -0.95 -10.70 -3.88
N LEU A 59 -1.02 -10.82 -2.55
CA LEU A 59 -1.07 -12.09 -1.87
C LEU A 59 -2.53 -12.32 -1.46
N ASP A 60 -3.22 -13.18 -2.21
CA ASP A 60 -4.57 -13.66 -1.92
C ASP A 60 -4.59 -14.72 -0.79
#